data_AF-A0A3M7L6P4-F1
#
_entry.id   AF-A0A3M7L6P4-F1
#
_cell.length_a   1.000
_cell.length_b   1.000
_cell.length_c   1.000
_cell.angle_alpha   90.00
_cell.angle_beta   90.00
_cell.angle_gamma   90.00
#
_symmetry.space_group_name_H-M   'P 1'
#
loop_
_entity.id
_entity.type
_entity.pdbx_description
1 polymer ?
#
loop_
_entity_poly.entity_id
_entity_poly.type
_entity_poly.pdbx_seq_one_letter_code
_entity_poly.pdbx_strand_id
1 'polypeptide(L)'
;MKKIITSLKISNNNSFYLSFFRVIICLLLIKQVFQIFPLLSLVYKGDQFLVGPKIIVEFISFNSQFLRDNIYMYAYIYLFFIILYLFGLGKNVTALIVFMMNDILQKLCPYVLNGGDNLLKFILLYMVFANSFTYFCLHKNKVKKDSISNVLSNLSVLSICIHLCLIYFISALHKTNATVWFHGVATYYTFQLERFSGTSLNSVLAQNSYFVVISTYFTLILELYYPVLVWFKKPKTVVILCMISLHAGIAVFMMLYDFQFIFILVQGFFYKNSFWLPKYNALKNKIYNSTLFSFVKNKVVKYENNQIPNSY
;
A
#
# COMPACT_ATOMS: atom_id res chain seq x y z
N MET A 1 -20.26 22.36 -9.54
CA MET A 1 -20.56 20.90 -9.51
C MET A 1 -20.44 20.21 -10.88
N LYS A 2 -21.16 20.65 -11.93
CA LYS A 2 -21.14 20.01 -13.27
C LYS A 2 -19.72 19.81 -13.85
N LYS A 3 -18.85 20.83 -13.82
CA LYS A 3 -17.46 20.76 -14.34
C LYS A 3 -16.58 19.70 -13.64
N ILE A 4 -16.82 19.43 -12.35
CA ILE A 4 -16.09 18.40 -11.58
C ILE A 4 -16.58 17.00 -11.99
N ILE A 5 -17.89 16.81 -12.10
CA ILE A 5 -18.47 15.53 -12.53
C ILE A 5 -18.02 15.18 -13.96
N THR A 6 -18.00 16.17 -14.85
CA THR A 6 -17.53 15.96 -16.22
C THR A 6 -16.05 15.57 -16.25
N SER A 7 -15.20 16.20 -15.43
CA SER A 7 -13.77 15.84 -15.38
C SER A 7 -13.50 14.43 -14.83
N LEU A 8 -14.34 13.95 -13.91
CA LEU A 8 -14.26 12.58 -13.39
C LEU A 8 -14.68 11.52 -14.42
N LYS A 9 -15.58 11.86 -15.36
CA LYS A 9 -16.07 10.95 -16.40
C LYS A 9 -15.10 10.79 -17.58
N ILE A 10 -14.37 11.85 -17.93
CA ILE A 10 -13.56 11.91 -19.16
C ILE A 10 -12.40 10.92 -19.14
N SER A 11 -11.66 10.84 -18.03
CA SER A 11 -10.47 9.99 -17.94
C SER A 11 -10.15 9.55 -16.52
N ASN A 12 -9.59 8.35 -16.39
CA ASN A 12 -8.94 7.92 -15.16
C ASN A 12 -7.55 8.58 -15.06
N ASN A 13 -7.43 9.53 -14.14
CA ASN A 13 -6.23 10.35 -13.99
C ASN A 13 -5.09 9.65 -13.25
N ASN A 14 -5.33 8.47 -12.66
CA ASN A 14 -4.39 7.76 -11.80
C ASN A 14 -4.20 6.29 -12.22
N SER A 15 -4.61 5.93 -13.44
CA SER A 15 -4.59 4.54 -13.92
C SER A 15 -3.21 3.87 -13.84
N PHE A 16 -2.12 4.61 -14.04
CA PHE A 16 -0.77 4.07 -13.88
C PHE A 16 -0.48 3.73 -12.43
N TYR A 17 -0.66 4.70 -11.53
CA TYR A 17 -0.33 4.50 -10.12
C TYR A 17 -1.23 3.46 -9.46
N LEU A 18 -2.52 3.42 -9.81
CA LEU A 18 -3.44 2.35 -9.40
C LEU A 18 -2.94 0.96 -9.80
N SER A 19 -2.45 0.81 -11.03
CA SER A 19 -1.94 -0.48 -11.53
C SER A 19 -0.62 -0.87 -10.84
N PHE A 20 0.28 0.10 -10.65
CA PHE A 20 1.52 -0.09 -9.91
C PHE A 20 1.23 -0.50 -8.46
N PHE A 21 0.37 0.26 -7.79
CA PHE A 21 0.00 0.07 -6.39
C PHE A 21 -0.69 -1.28 -6.16
N ARG A 22 -1.54 -1.74 -7.10
CA ARG A 22 -2.11 -3.10 -7.09
C ARG A 22 -1.02 -4.17 -6.98
N VAL A 23 -0.01 -4.10 -7.84
CA VAL A 23 1.10 -5.08 -7.86
C VAL A 23 1.82 -5.08 -6.52
N ILE A 24 2.17 -3.90 -6.00
CA ILE A 24 2.88 -3.80 -4.72
C ILE A 24 2.04 -4.34 -3.56
N ILE A 25 0.74 -4.01 -3.48
CA ILE A 25 -0.14 -4.57 -2.45
C ILE A 25 -0.22 -6.09 -2.54
N CYS A 26 -0.35 -6.65 -3.75
CA CYS A 26 -0.42 -8.10 -3.90
C CYS A 26 0.89 -8.76 -3.43
N LEU A 27 2.05 -8.16 -3.71
CA LEU A 27 3.33 -8.65 -3.20
C LEU A 27 3.42 -8.57 -1.67
N LEU A 28 2.89 -7.50 -1.06
CA LEU A 28 2.82 -7.38 0.40
C LEU A 28 1.91 -8.45 1.03
N LEU A 29 0.74 -8.70 0.43
CA LEU A 29 -0.17 -9.75 0.88
C LEU A 29 0.46 -11.13 0.72
N ILE A 30 1.14 -11.40 -0.39
CA ILE A 30 1.91 -12.65 -0.58
C ILE A 30 2.95 -12.80 0.52
N LYS A 31 3.77 -11.76 0.77
CA LYS A 31 4.75 -11.75 1.86
C LYS A 31 4.09 -12.06 3.21
N GLN A 32 2.95 -11.42 3.52
CA GLN A 32 2.22 -11.62 4.76
C GLN A 32 1.73 -13.07 4.90
N VAL A 33 1.17 -13.64 3.83
CA VAL A 33 0.77 -15.06 3.80
C VAL A 33 1.96 -15.97 4.07
N PHE A 34 3.11 -15.74 3.42
CA PHE A 34 4.32 -16.54 3.66
C PHE A 34 4.86 -16.41 5.09
N GLN A 35 4.83 -15.22 5.68
CA GLN A 35 5.30 -14.99 7.06
C GLN A 35 4.41 -15.70 8.08
N ILE A 36 3.09 -15.69 7.88
CA ILE A 36 2.15 -16.31 8.82
C ILE A 36 1.98 -17.81 8.56
N PHE A 37 2.35 -18.32 7.38
CA PHE A 37 2.15 -19.71 6.97
C PHE A 37 2.63 -20.75 8.00
N PRO A 38 3.86 -20.65 8.56
CA PRO A 38 4.35 -21.60 9.56
C PRO A 38 3.58 -21.51 10.89
N LEU A 39 2.94 -20.38 11.14
CA LEU A 39 2.24 -20.04 12.38
C LEU A 39 0.72 -20.23 12.25
N LEU A 40 0.20 -20.66 11.09
CA LEU A 40 -1.24 -20.76 10.85
C LEU A 40 -1.95 -21.68 11.86
N SER A 41 -1.35 -22.84 12.16
CA SER A 41 -1.86 -23.77 13.16
C SER A 41 -1.87 -23.17 14.57
N LEU A 42 -0.87 -22.33 14.88
CA LEU A 42 -0.73 -21.67 16.18
C LEU A 42 -1.75 -20.54 16.37
N VAL A 43 -1.94 -19.73 15.33
CA VAL A 43 -2.69 -18.46 15.41
C VAL A 43 -4.19 -18.66 15.16
N TYR A 44 -4.57 -19.65 14.33
CA TYR A 44 -5.95 -19.74 13.83
C TYR A 44 -6.70 -21.01 14.20
N LYS A 45 -6.03 -22.13 14.52
CA LYS A 45 -6.69 -23.41 14.80
C LYS A 45 -7.49 -23.37 16.12
N GLY A 46 -8.67 -24.00 16.14
CA GLY A 46 -9.77 -23.74 17.09
C GLY A 46 -9.49 -23.94 18.59
N ASP A 47 -8.46 -24.69 18.97
CA ASP A 47 -8.21 -25.08 20.37
C ASP A 47 -7.03 -24.32 21.03
N GLN A 48 -6.66 -23.15 20.51
CA GLN A 48 -5.39 -22.51 20.85
C GLN A 48 -5.48 -21.16 21.57
N PHE A 49 -4.32 -20.76 22.09
CA PHE A 49 -4.04 -19.69 23.08
C PHE A 49 -4.70 -18.33 22.82
N LEU A 50 -5.02 -18.00 21.56
CA LEU A 50 -5.67 -16.76 21.16
C LEU A 50 -7.10 -17.07 20.69
N VAL A 51 -8.01 -17.29 21.63
CA VAL A 51 -9.44 -17.38 21.32
C VAL A 51 -9.90 -16.02 20.83
N GLY A 52 -9.97 -15.87 19.51
CA GLY A 52 -10.60 -14.72 18.87
C GLY A 52 -12.02 -14.55 19.44
N PRO A 53 -12.53 -13.31 19.58
CA PRO A 53 -13.88 -13.13 20.08
C PRO A 53 -14.87 -13.96 19.23
N LYS A 54 -15.96 -14.46 19.83
CA LYS A 54 -17.11 -15.02 19.09
C LYS A 54 -17.80 -13.90 18.29
N ILE A 55 -17.07 -13.25 17.39
CA ILE A 55 -17.60 -12.21 16.51
C ILE A 55 -18.42 -12.92 15.45
N ILE A 56 -19.70 -12.59 15.49
CA ILE A 56 -20.75 -12.68 14.47
C ILE A 56 -20.14 -12.75 13.05
N VAL A 57 -19.79 -13.96 12.63
CA VAL A 57 -19.80 -14.39 11.22
C VAL A 57 -21.19 -15.00 10.97
N GLU A 58 -22.26 -14.31 11.42
CA GLU A 58 -23.64 -14.77 11.24
C GLU A 58 -24.38 -14.01 10.14
N PHE A 59 -23.81 -12.90 9.62
CA PHE A 59 -24.44 -12.21 8.49
C PHE A 59 -24.43 -13.06 7.20
N ILE A 60 -23.52 -14.03 7.15
CA ILE A 60 -23.50 -15.12 6.18
C ILE A 60 -23.18 -16.33 7.06
N SER A 61 -24.01 -17.37 7.06
CA SER A 61 -23.92 -18.57 7.90
C SER A 61 -22.63 -19.40 7.71
N PHE A 62 -21.46 -18.77 7.77
CA PHE A 62 -20.15 -19.37 7.63
C PHE A 62 -19.71 -19.87 9.00
N ASN A 63 -19.64 -21.19 9.13
CA ASN A 63 -19.10 -21.82 10.31
C ASN A 63 -17.62 -21.42 10.49
N SER A 64 -17.36 -20.53 11.43
CA SER A 64 -16.01 -20.04 11.73
C SER A 64 -15.08 -21.17 12.17
N GLN A 65 -15.62 -22.20 12.84
CA GLN A 65 -14.87 -23.39 13.23
C GLN A 65 -14.38 -24.17 12.01
N PHE A 66 -15.26 -24.39 11.02
CA PHE A 66 -14.90 -25.09 9.78
C PHE A 66 -13.72 -24.40 9.07
N LEU A 67 -13.70 -23.08 9.04
CA LEU A 67 -12.62 -22.31 8.41
C LEU A 67 -11.32 -22.41 9.22
N ARG A 68 -11.40 -22.36 10.56
CA ARG A 68 -10.24 -22.58 11.45
C ARG A 68 -9.63 -23.96 11.30
N ASP A 69 -10.47 -24.99 11.18
CA ASP A 69 -10.03 -26.37 10.98
C ASP A 69 -9.35 -26.56 9.61
N ASN A 70 -9.78 -25.80 8.61
CA ASN A 70 -9.28 -25.84 7.23
C ASN A 70 -8.40 -24.61 6.86
N ILE A 71 -7.70 -24.01 7.83
CA ILE A 71 -6.98 -22.74 7.61
C ILE A 71 -5.90 -22.83 6.52
N TYR A 72 -5.23 -23.97 6.36
CA TYR A 72 -4.23 -24.15 5.29
C TYR A 72 -4.88 -24.11 3.90
N MET A 73 -6.03 -24.78 3.73
CA MET A 73 -6.81 -24.72 2.49
C MET A 73 -7.24 -23.29 2.19
N TYR A 74 -7.71 -22.58 3.22
CA TYR A 74 -8.07 -21.17 3.12
C TYR A 74 -6.88 -20.31 2.65
N ALA A 75 -5.69 -20.51 3.23
CA ALA A 75 -4.48 -19.77 2.85
C ALA A 75 -4.06 -20.05 1.39
N TYR A 76 -4.16 -21.29 0.91
CA TYR A 76 -3.88 -21.61 -0.49
C TYR A 76 -4.87 -20.96 -1.46
N ILE A 77 -6.17 -21.00 -1.15
CA ILE A 77 -7.20 -20.32 -1.95
C ILE A 77 -6.97 -18.81 -1.94
N TYR A 78 -6.62 -18.25 -0.79
CA TYR A 78 -6.32 -16.83 -0.65
C TYR A 78 -5.12 -16.44 -1.52
N LEU A 79 -4.03 -17.19 -1.44
CA LEU A 79 -2.84 -16.98 -2.26
C LEU A 79 -3.16 -17.06 -3.75
N PHE A 80 -3.97 -18.04 -4.17
CA PHE A 80 -4.43 -18.16 -5.55
C PHE A 80 -5.16 -16.89 -6.01
N PHE A 81 -6.11 -16.36 -5.24
CA PHE A 81 -6.81 -15.12 -5.59
C PHE A 81 -5.91 -13.89 -5.56
N ILE A 82 -4.93 -13.81 -4.66
CA ILE A 82 -3.92 -12.74 -4.68
C ILE A 82 -3.12 -12.79 -5.98
N ILE A 83 -2.72 -13.99 -6.45
CA ILE A 83 -1.98 -14.15 -7.70
C ILE A 83 -2.84 -13.73 -8.91
N LEU A 84 -4.12 -14.12 -8.95
CA LEU A 84 -5.05 -13.66 -9.99
C LEU A 84 -5.14 -12.14 -10.00
N TYR A 85 -5.30 -11.52 -8.81
CA TYR A 85 -5.40 -10.07 -8.68
C TYR A 85 -4.10 -9.36 -9.06
N LEU A 86 -2.94 -9.92 -8.69
CA LEU A 86 -1.61 -9.42 -9.04
C LEU A 86 -1.46 -9.27 -10.55
N PHE A 87 -1.91 -10.25 -11.31
CA PHE A 87 -1.87 -10.25 -12.78
C PHE A 87 -3.07 -9.57 -13.45
N GLY A 88 -4.05 -9.10 -12.67
CA GLY A 88 -5.25 -8.41 -13.16
C GLY A 88 -6.28 -9.33 -13.82
N LEU A 89 -6.25 -10.63 -13.53
CA LEU A 89 -7.24 -11.60 -13.99
C LEU A 89 -8.54 -11.44 -13.19
N GLY A 90 -9.71 -11.57 -13.83
CA GLY A 90 -11.02 -11.37 -13.17
C GLY A 90 -11.33 -9.94 -12.68
N LYS A 91 -10.40 -8.99 -12.83
CA LYS A 91 -10.59 -7.55 -12.58
C LYS A 91 -11.13 -7.26 -11.17
N ASN A 92 -12.10 -6.36 -11.06
CA ASN A 92 -12.72 -5.91 -9.81
C ASN A 92 -13.32 -7.06 -8.97
N VAL A 93 -13.72 -8.17 -9.60
CA VAL A 93 -14.25 -9.35 -8.87
C VAL A 93 -13.14 -10.00 -8.04
N THR A 94 -11.95 -10.18 -8.58
CA THR A 94 -10.82 -10.72 -7.80
C THR A 94 -10.38 -9.78 -6.68
N ALA A 95 -10.41 -8.47 -6.92
CA ALA A 95 -10.17 -7.47 -5.87
C ALA A 95 -11.18 -7.62 -4.72
N LEU A 96 -12.47 -7.83 -5.03
CA LEU A 96 -13.51 -8.06 -4.02
C LEU A 96 -13.26 -9.33 -3.22
N ILE A 97 -12.92 -10.44 -3.89
CA ILE A 97 -12.63 -11.71 -3.22
C ILE A 97 -11.40 -11.57 -2.31
N VAL A 98 -10.31 -10.95 -2.79
CA VAL A 98 -9.10 -10.68 -1.98
C VAL A 98 -9.44 -9.81 -0.77
N PHE A 99 -10.25 -8.77 -0.93
CA PHE A 99 -10.72 -7.93 0.18
C PHE A 99 -11.52 -8.74 1.21
N MET A 100 -12.51 -9.51 0.77
CA MET A 100 -13.35 -10.32 1.66
C MET A 100 -12.51 -11.35 2.41
N MET A 101 -11.59 -12.03 1.72
CA MET A 101 -10.72 -13.01 2.37
C MET A 101 -9.76 -12.34 3.37
N ASN A 102 -9.15 -11.22 3.00
CA ASN A 102 -8.33 -10.47 3.95
C ASN A 102 -9.12 -10.04 5.19
N ASP A 103 -10.34 -9.52 5.03
CA ASP A 103 -11.20 -9.12 6.15
C ASP A 103 -11.58 -10.29 7.06
N ILE A 104 -11.91 -11.45 6.48
CA ILE A 104 -12.19 -12.67 7.24
C ILE A 104 -10.95 -13.08 8.04
N LEU A 105 -9.76 -13.13 7.41
CA LEU A 105 -8.52 -13.51 8.08
C LEU A 105 -8.17 -12.57 9.25
N GLN A 106 -8.34 -11.26 9.06
CA GLN A 106 -8.14 -10.27 10.12
C GLN A 106 -9.15 -10.44 11.27
N LYS A 107 -10.41 -10.75 10.98
CA LYS A 107 -11.45 -11.00 12.00
C LYS A 107 -11.25 -12.30 12.78
N LEU A 108 -10.66 -13.33 12.17
CA LEU A 108 -10.38 -14.59 12.86
C LEU A 108 -9.33 -14.44 13.97
N CYS A 109 -8.37 -13.54 13.80
CA CYS A 109 -7.37 -13.23 14.82
C CYS A 109 -7.06 -11.72 14.85
N PRO A 110 -7.89 -10.91 15.52
CA PRO A 110 -7.67 -9.47 15.58
C PRO A 110 -6.43 -9.08 16.41
N TYR A 111 -5.93 -9.98 17.26
CA TYR A 111 -4.81 -9.74 18.16
C TYR A 111 -3.45 -9.63 17.47
N VAL A 112 -3.30 -10.18 16.27
CA VAL A 112 -2.05 -10.10 15.48
C VAL A 112 -2.00 -8.86 14.59
N LEU A 113 -3.05 -8.05 14.57
CA LEU A 113 -3.17 -6.88 13.71
C LEU A 113 -2.42 -5.66 14.27
N ASN A 114 -2.00 -4.80 13.36
CA ASN A 114 -1.48 -3.48 13.66
C ASN A 114 -2.25 -2.38 12.89
N GLY A 115 -1.87 -1.12 13.08
CA GLY A 115 -2.53 0.02 12.43
C GLY A 115 -2.51 -0.03 10.89
N GLY A 116 -1.55 -0.74 10.30
CA GLY A 116 -1.40 -0.90 8.85
C GLY A 116 -2.42 -1.86 8.26
N ASP A 117 -2.75 -2.92 8.98
CA ASP A 117 -3.77 -3.87 8.57
C ASP A 117 -5.15 -3.21 8.45
N ASN A 118 -5.45 -2.27 9.34
CA ASN A 118 -6.67 -1.46 9.30
C ASN A 118 -6.72 -0.57 8.05
N LEU A 119 -5.64 0.17 7.76
CA LEU A 119 -5.56 0.99 6.55
C LEU A 119 -5.62 0.12 5.27
N LEU A 120 -4.90 -1.00 5.25
CA LEU A 120 -4.88 -1.94 4.13
C LEU A 120 -6.27 -2.47 3.80
N LYS A 121 -7.06 -2.83 4.82
CA LYS A 121 -8.44 -3.29 4.65
C LYS A 121 -9.30 -2.25 3.91
N PHE A 122 -9.25 -0.99 4.31
CA PHE A 122 -9.99 0.08 3.62
C PHE A 122 -9.47 0.34 2.21
N ILE A 123 -8.15 0.29 2.01
CA ILE A 123 -7.55 0.42 0.69
C ILE A 123 -8.01 -0.71 -0.24
N LEU A 124 -7.99 -1.96 0.22
CA LEU A 124 -8.47 -3.11 -0.55
C LEU A 124 -9.95 -2.92 -0.94
N LEU A 125 -10.79 -2.45 -0.01
CA LEU A 125 -12.17 -2.09 -0.30
C LEU A 125 -12.29 -1.03 -1.40
N TYR A 126 -11.52 0.06 -1.33
CA TYR A 126 -11.56 1.10 -2.36
C TYR A 126 -11.04 0.61 -3.71
N MET A 127 -10.05 -0.29 -3.70
CA MET A 127 -9.50 -0.92 -4.90
C MET A 127 -10.48 -1.86 -5.59
N VAL A 128 -11.51 -2.36 -4.90
CA VAL A 128 -12.64 -3.09 -5.52
C VAL A 128 -13.32 -2.25 -6.58
N PHE A 129 -13.44 -0.94 -6.38
CA PHE A 129 -14.10 -0.04 -7.33
C PHE A 129 -13.11 0.60 -8.31
N ALA A 130 -11.81 0.47 -8.07
CA ALA A 130 -10.79 1.11 -8.88
C ALA A 130 -10.41 0.28 -10.11
N ASN A 131 -10.35 0.94 -11.27
CA ASN A 131 -9.77 0.35 -12.47
C ASN A 131 -8.24 0.41 -12.38
N SER A 132 -7.69 -0.60 -11.72
CA SER A 132 -6.24 -0.84 -11.59
C SER A 132 -5.70 -1.78 -12.66
N PHE A 133 -6.44 -2.03 -13.74
CA PHE A 133 -6.17 -3.09 -14.74
C PHE A 133 -5.69 -2.53 -16.08
N THR A 134 -5.12 -1.33 -16.08
CA THR A 134 -4.65 -0.64 -17.29
C THR A 134 -3.19 -0.99 -17.60
N TYR A 135 -2.33 -1.11 -16.57
CA TYR A 135 -0.92 -1.48 -16.70
C TYR A 135 -0.62 -2.75 -15.92
N PHE A 136 0.55 -3.35 -16.17
CA PHE A 136 1.07 -4.54 -15.48
C PHE A 136 0.09 -5.73 -15.45
N CYS A 137 -0.70 -5.93 -16.51
CA CYS A 137 -1.62 -7.06 -16.62
C CYS A 137 -1.10 -8.07 -17.65
N LEU A 138 -1.42 -9.36 -17.47
CA LEU A 138 -1.06 -10.40 -18.44
C LEU A 138 -1.72 -10.18 -19.79
N HIS A 139 -2.99 -9.77 -19.80
CA HIS A 139 -3.74 -9.54 -21.03
C HIS A 139 -3.82 -8.04 -21.35
N LYS A 140 -3.54 -7.68 -22.60
CA LYS A 140 -3.77 -6.31 -23.09
C LYS A 140 -5.27 -6.06 -23.14
N ASN A 141 -5.80 -5.32 -22.17
CA ASN A 141 -7.17 -4.84 -22.24
C ASN A 141 -7.27 -3.78 -23.34
N LYS A 142 -8.25 -3.91 -24.23
CA LYS A 142 -8.73 -2.76 -25.00
C LYS A 142 -9.29 -1.75 -24.00
N VAL A 143 -8.75 -0.53 -23.99
CA VAL A 143 -9.25 0.57 -23.16
C VAL A 143 -10.65 0.92 -23.63
N LYS A 144 -11.68 0.30 -23.05
CA LYS A 144 -13.06 0.76 -23.21
C LYS A 144 -13.19 2.06 -22.44
N LYS A 145 -13.59 3.14 -23.12
CA LYS A 145 -13.96 4.41 -22.50
C LYS A 145 -15.30 4.22 -21.78
N ASP A 146 -15.24 3.65 -20.58
CA ASP A 146 -16.40 3.52 -19.70
C ASP A 146 -16.41 4.67 -18.69
N SER A 147 -17.40 5.55 -18.83
CA SER A 147 -17.57 6.72 -17.96
C SER A 147 -17.83 6.33 -16.50
N ILE A 148 -18.52 5.21 -16.25
CA ILE A 148 -18.83 4.74 -14.90
C ILE A 148 -17.55 4.22 -14.25
N SER A 149 -16.79 3.37 -14.95
CA SER A 149 -15.49 2.90 -14.50
C SER A 149 -14.53 4.06 -14.17
N ASN A 150 -14.49 5.11 -14.99
CA ASN A 150 -13.67 6.30 -14.72
C ASN A 150 -14.10 7.03 -13.45
N VAL A 151 -15.41 7.25 -13.25
CA VAL A 151 -15.94 7.91 -12.05
C VAL A 151 -15.61 7.09 -10.82
N LEU A 152 -15.93 5.79 -10.81
CA LEU A 152 -15.63 4.89 -9.69
C LEU A 152 -14.13 4.88 -9.37
N SER A 153 -13.28 4.79 -10.39
CA SER A 153 -11.83 4.78 -10.18
C SER A 153 -11.30 6.08 -9.58
N ASN A 154 -11.77 7.23 -10.08
CA ASN A 154 -11.35 8.52 -9.55
C ASN A 154 -11.89 8.75 -8.13
N LEU A 155 -13.11 8.29 -7.84
CA LEU A 155 -13.68 8.31 -6.49
C LEU A 155 -12.91 7.39 -5.54
N SER A 156 -12.54 6.18 -5.94
CA SER A 156 -11.70 5.29 -5.13
C SER A 156 -10.41 5.95 -4.70
N VAL A 157 -9.70 6.61 -5.63
CA VAL A 157 -8.45 7.32 -5.31
C VAL A 157 -8.72 8.50 -4.37
N LEU A 158 -9.79 9.26 -4.61
CA LEU A 158 -10.17 10.35 -3.72
C LEU A 158 -10.50 9.85 -2.31
N SER A 159 -11.23 8.73 -2.19
CA SER A 159 -11.55 8.07 -0.93
C SER A 159 -10.29 7.61 -0.20
N ILE A 160 -9.32 7.01 -0.90
CA ILE A 160 -8.02 6.64 -0.33
C ILE A 160 -7.31 7.88 0.25
N CYS A 161 -7.20 8.96 -0.52
CA CYS A 161 -6.54 10.18 -0.08
C CYS A 161 -7.26 10.84 1.12
N ILE A 162 -8.59 10.94 1.08
CA ILE A 162 -9.38 11.49 2.19
C ILE A 162 -9.25 10.62 3.44
N HIS A 163 -9.33 9.30 3.30
CA HIS A 163 -9.19 8.38 4.43
C HIS A 163 -7.81 8.54 5.09
N LEU A 164 -6.75 8.67 4.31
CA LEU A 164 -5.41 8.95 4.85
C LEU A 164 -5.37 10.29 5.59
N CYS A 165 -5.96 11.35 5.02
CA CYS A 165 -6.07 12.65 5.70
C CYS A 165 -6.83 12.54 7.02
N LEU A 166 -7.92 11.77 7.07
CA LEU A 166 -8.70 11.54 8.29
C LEU A 166 -7.88 10.81 9.35
N ILE A 167 -7.12 9.78 8.96
CA ILE A 167 -6.23 9.06 9.89
C ILE A 167 -5.25 10.03 10.55
N TYR A 168 -4.55 10.86 9.77
CA TYR A 168 -3.60 11.82 10.34
C TYR A 168 -4.29 12.88 11.19
N PHE A 169 -5.43 13.41 10.75
CA PHE A 169 -6.14 14.45 11.50
C PHE A 169 -6.63 13.94 12.86
N ILE A 170 -7.28 12.77 12.88
CA ILE A 170 -7.79 12.17 14.11
C ILE A 170 -6.62 11.73 15.02
N SER A 171 -5.56 11.18 14.45
CA SER A 171 -4.31 10.88 15.18
C SER A 171 -3.75 12.13 15.86
N ALA A 172 -3.61 13.24 15.12
CA ALA A 172 -3.11 14.50 15.66
C ALA A 172 -4.00 15.01 16.80
N LEU A 173 -5.32 15.05 16.62
CA LEU A 173 -6.26 15.48 17.66
C LEU A 173 -6.17 14.62 18.92
N HIS A 174 -6.06 13.30 18.76
CA HIS A 174 -5.90 12.40 19.90
C HIS A 174 -4.56 12.64 20.62
N LYS A 175 -3.47 12.81 19.85
CA LYS A 175 -2.14 13.11 20.40
C LYS A 175 -2.12 14.46 21.10
N THR A 176 -2.73 15.52 20.56
CA THR A 176 -2.75 16.83 21.23
C THR A 176 -3.43 16.81 22.60
N ASN A 177 -4.34 15.86 22.85
CA ASN A 177 -4.99 15.67 24.14
C ASN A 177 -4.19 14.77 25.11
N ALA A 178 -3.13 14.12 24.64
CA ALA A 178 -2.30 13.25 25.45
C ALA A 178 -1.12 14.05 26.06
N THR A 179 -0.92 13.91 27.37
CA THR A 179 0.05 14.71 28.15
C THR A 179 1.47 14.66 27.58
N VAL A 180 1.96 13.48 27.20
CA VAL A 180 3.33 13.31 26.66
C VAL A 180 3.55 14.04 25.34
N TRP A 181 2.53 14.11 24.50
CA TRP A 181 2.57 14.81 23.22
C TRP A 181 2.41 16.30 23.42
N PHE A 182 1.47 16.72 24.26
CA PHE A 182 1.24 18.12 24.61
C PHE A 182 2.50 18.77 25.19
N HIS A 183 3.18 18.09 26.12
CA HIS A 183 4.42 18.56 26.74
C HIS A 183 5.70 18.31 25.91
N GLY A 184 5.59 17.82 24.67
CA GLY A 184 6.74 17.71 23.76
C GLY A 184 7.74 16.60 24.12
N VAL A 185 7.33 15.60 24.91
CA VAL A 185 8.20 14.52 25.42
C VAL A 185 7.85 13.14 24.87
N ALA A 186 6.91 13.03 23.93
CA ALA A 186 6.43 11.75 23.42
C ALA A 186 7.54 10.90 22.78
N THR A 187 8.45 11.50 22.00
CA THR A 187 9.56 10.77 21.38
C THR A 187 10.47 10.13 22.44
N TYR A 188 10.75 10.82 23.56
CA TYR A 188 11.56 10.29 24.66
C TYR A 188 10.96 9.00 25.22
N TYR A 189 9.69 9.03 25.61
CA TYR A 189 9.01 7.85 26.15
C TYR A 189 8.92 6.73 25.12
N THR A 190 8.66 7.07 23.85
CA THR A 190 8.56 6.09 22.78
C THR A 190 9.88 5.34 22.57
N PHE A 191 11.01 6.06 22.58
CA PHE A 191 12.33 5.48 22.35
C PHE A 191 12.86 4.67 23.54
N GLN A 192 12.29 4.86 24.74
CA GLN A 192 12.62 4.04 25.92
C GLN A 192 11.84 2.73 26.00
N LEU A 193 10.78 2.56 25.21
CA LEU A 193 10.08 1.28 25.15
C LEU A 193 10.97 0.25 24.44
N GLU A 194 11.25 -0.86 25.12
CA GLU A 194 12.10 -1.95 24.60
C GLU A 194 11.61 -2.45 23.24
N ARG A 195 10.28 -2.56 23.07
CA ARG A 195 9.63 -2.95 21.81
C ARG A 195 9.93 -2.00 20.64
N PHE A 196 10.27 -0.74 20.90
CA PHE A 196 10.54 0.28 19.89
C PHE A 196 12.01 0.71 19.86
N SER A 197 12.92 -0.17 20.28
CA SER A 197 14.37 0.07 20.27
C SER A 197 15.00 -0.49 18.98
N GLY A 198 14.68 0.11 17.84
CA GLY A 198 15.10 -0.41 16.52
C GLY A 198 16.59 -0.22 16.20
N THR A 199 17.24 0.75 16.84
CA THR A 199 18.67 1.02 16.64
C THR A 199 19.33 1.44 17.95
N SER A 200 20.65 1.31 18.03
CA SER A 200 21.43 1.84 19.16
C SER A 200 21.36 3.37 19.26
N LEU A 201 20.98 4.07 18.19
CA LEU A 201 20.79 5.53 18.21
C LEU A 201 19.57 5.96 19.01
N ASN A 202 18.60 5.07 19.26
CA ASN A 202 17.40 5.43 20.02
C ASN A 202 17.74 6.00 21.40
N SER A 203 18.66 5.37 22.13
CA SER A 203 19.06 5.83 23.47
C SER A 203 19.77 7.18 23.42
N VAL A 204 20.67 7.37 22.45
CA VAL A 204 21.41 8.63 22.25
C VAL A 204 20.46 9.77 21.88
N LEU A 205 19.54 9.52 20.95
CA LEU A 205 18.55 10.50 20.49
C LEU A 205 17.55 10.84 21.59
N ALA A 206 17.14 9.88 22.41
CA ALA A 206 16.25 10.11 23.55
C ALA A 206 16.89 11.02 24.62
N GLN A 207 18.21 10.96 24.80
CA GLN A 207 18.92 11.84 25.74
C GLN A 207 19.08 13.28 25.21
N ASN A 208 18.89 13.52 23.91
CA ASN A 208 18.96 14.84 23.32
C ASN A 208 17.59 15.56 23.38
N SER A 209 17.44 16.49 24.31
CA SER A 209 16.20 17.25 24.53
C SER A 209 15.72 18.02 23.31
N TYR A 210 16.63 18.62 22.52
CA TYR A 210 16.27 19.32 21.29
C TYR A 210 15.66 18.37 20.27
N PHE A 211 16.28 17.20 20.05
CA PHE A 211 15.74 16.20 19.13
C PHE A 211 14.36 15.72 19.58
N VAL A 212 14.19 15.40 20.86
CA VAL A 212 12.91 14.93 21.42
C VAL A 212 11.80 15.94 21.19
N VAL A 213 12.03 17.21 21.53
CA VAL A 213 11.02 18.27 21.40
C VAL A 213 10.70 18.53 19.92
N ILE A 214 11.73 18.69 19.08
CA ILE A 214 11.55 18.96 17.64
C ILE A 214 10.80 17.81 16.97
N SER A 215 11.20 16.56 17.20
CA SER A 215 10.54 15.39 16.57
C SER A 215 9.10 15.19 17.06
N THR A 216 8.82 15.44 18.34
CA THR A 216 7.47 15.34 18.91
C THR A 216 6.54 16.37 18.26
N TYR A 217 6.93 17.64 18.25
CA TYR A 217 6.11 18.69 17.64
C TYR A 217 6.09 18.64 16.12
N PHE A 218 7.18 18.20 15.47
CA PHE A 218 7.19 17.93 14.03
C PHE A 218 6.11 16.93 13.65
N THR A 219 5.99 15.82 14.39
CA THR A 219 4.94 14.81 14.16
C THR A 219 3.54 15.41 14.32
N LEU A 220 3.30 16.16 15.40
CA LEU A 220 2.00 16.80 15.66
C LEU A 220 1.61 17.81 14.57
N ILE A 221 2.49 18.76 14.28
CA ILE A 221 2.26 19.81 13.27
C ILE A 221 2.06 19.16 11.91
N LEU A 222 2.91 18.20 11.54
CA LEU A 222 2.81 17.54 10.25
C LEU A 222 1.46 16.79 10.12
N GLU A 223 1.09 15.96 11.09
CA GLU A 223 -0.19 15.23 11.04
C GLU A 223 -1.41 16.17 11.06
N LEU A 224 -1.36 17.27 11.81
CA LEU A 224 -2.46 18.22 11.92
C LEU A 224 -2.67 19.03 10.62
N TYR A 225 -1.59 19.48 9.98
CA TYR A 225 -1.66 20.34 8.79
C TYR A 225 -1.65 19.56 7.48
N TYR A 226 -1.17 18.31 7.45
CA TYR A 226 -1.15 17.46 6.26
C TYR A 226 -2.51 17.39 5.53
N PRO A 227 -3.66 17.18 6.21
CA PRO A 227 -4.98 17.10 5.60
C PRO A 227 -5.37 18.30 4.74
N VAL A 228 -4.80 19.47 5.04
CA VAL A 228 -5.06 20.73 4.33
C VAL A 228 -3.96 20.97 3.29
N LEU A 229 -2.69 20.91 3.70
CA LEU A 229 -1.56 21.32 2.87
C LEU A 229 -1.33 20.40 1.66
N VAL A 230 -1.63 19.10 1.78
CA VAL A 230 -1.38 18.13 0.71
C VAL A 230 -2.14 18.44 -0.59
N TRP A 231 -3.25 19.17 -0.52
CA TRP A 231 -4.07 19.50 -1.69
C TRP A 231 -3.53 20.69 -2.51
N PHE A 232 -2.70 21.54 -1.91
CA PHE A 232 -2.18 22.75 -2.55
C PHE A 232 -0.93 22.46 -3.35
N LYS A 233 -0.87 22.95 -4.60
CA LYS A 233 0.25 22.69 -5.53
C LYS A 233 1.63 23.06 -4.96
N LYS A 234 1.74 24.19 -4.25
CA LYS A 234 3.01 24.72 -3.73
C LYS A 234 3.56 23.85 -2.58
N PRO A 235 2.86 23.64 -1.45
CA PRO A 235 3.40 22.86 -0.33
C PRO A 235 3.31 21.34 -0.51
N LYS A 236 2.46 20.83 -1.42
CA LYS A 236 2.18 19.39 -1.57
C LYS A 236 3.43 18.50 -1.51
N THR A 237 4.42 18.78 -2.36
CA THR A 237 5.61 17.91 -2.45
C THR A 237 6.44 17.95 -1.18
N VAL A 238 6.59 19.11 -0.56
CA VAL A 238 7.33 19.26 0.70
C VAL A 238 6.64 18.46 1.81
N VAL A 239 5.33 18.63 1.96
CA VAL A 239 4.55 17.94 3.00
C VAL A 239 4.53 16.42 2.80
N ILE A 240 4.44 15.95 1.55
CA ILE A 240 4.56 14.51 1.24
C ILE A 240 5.95 13.99 1.60
N LEU A 241 7.03 14.72 1.27
CA LEU A 241 8.38 14.32 1.63
C LEU A 241 8.57 14.28 3.15
N CYS A 242 8.07 15.28 3.88
CA CYS A 242 8.08 15.27 5.34
C CYS A 242 7.35 14.05 5.91
N MET A 243 6.19 13.69 5.33
CA MET A 243 5.40 12.54 5.78
C MET A 243 6.09 11.21 5.47
N ILE A 244 6.73 11.09 4.29
CA ILE A 244 7.57 9.94 3.95
C ILE A 244 8.73 9.83 4.94
N SER A 245 9.41 10.95 5.25
CA SER A 245 10.51 10.97 6.22
C SER A 245 10.06 10.58 7.63
N LEU A 246 8.89 11.05 8.07
CA LEU A 246 8.30 10.64 9.34
C LEU A 246 8.09 9.13 9.38
N HIS A 247 7.41 8.56 8.38
CA HIS A 247 7.14 7.13 8.32
C HIS A 247 8.40 6.27 8.16
N ALA A 248 9.39 6.75 7.40
CA ALA A 248 10.69 6.11 7.28
C ALA A 248 11.44 6.12 8.63
N GLY A 249 11.40 7.25 9.36
CA GLY A 249 11.94 7.36 10.71
C GLY A 249 11.29 6.37 11.67
N ILE A 250 9.95 6.27 11.65
CA ILE A 250 9.24 5.28 12.48
C ILE A 250 9.63 3.84 12.08
N ALA A 251 9.74 3.54 10.78
CA ALA A 251 10.13 2.21 10.32
C ALA A 251 11.52 1.81 10.83
N VAL A 252 12.48 2.73 10.77
CA VAL A 252 13.88 2.50 11.18
C VAL A 252 14.00 2.45 12.70
N PHE A 253 13.50 3.47 13.41
CA PHE A 253 13.73 3.61 14.85
C PHE A 253 12.78 2.76 15.69
N MET A 254 11.57 2.43 15.20
CA MET A 254 10.56 1.68 15.96
C MET A 254 10.28 0.27 15.42
N MET A 255 11.00 -0.20 14.40
CA MET A 255 10.87 -1.54 13.79
C MET A 255 9.46 -1.87 13.23
N LEU A 256 8.70 -0.85 12.85
CA LEU A 256 7.34 -1.01 12.33
C LEU A 256 7.34 -1.03 10.79
N TYR A 257 7.88 -2.07 10.15
CA TYR A 257 8.12 -2.01 8.70
C TYR A 257 6.86 -2.03 7.83
N ASP A 258 6.04 -3.08 7.94
CA ASP A 258 4.91 -3.31 7.03
C ASP A 258 3.84 -2.21 7.14
N PHE A 259 3.58 -1.77 8.38
CA PHE A 259 2.72 -0.63 8.67
C PHE A 259 3.18 0.64 7.93
N GLN A 260 4.45 1.00 8.05
CA GLN A 260 4.96 2.27 7.54
C GLN A 260 5.08 2.26 6.01
N PHE A 261 5.38 1.10 5.42
CA PHE A 261 5.51 0.97 3.98
C PHE A 261 4.19 1.29 3.24
N ILE A 262 3.06 0.84 3.77
CA ILE A 262 1.73 1.15 3.19
C ILE A 262 1.47 2.66 3.26
N PHE A 263 1.75 3.31 4.39
CA PHE A 263 1.57 4.76 4.53
C PHE A 263 2.41 5.56 3.55
N ILE A 264 3.65 5.14 3.29
CA ILE A 264 4.53 5.74 2.29
C ILE A 264 3.98 5.53 0.87
N LEU A 265 3.51 4.33 0.53
CA LEU A 265 2.96 4.05 -0.79
C LEU A 265 1.70 4.88 -1.06
N VAL A 266 0.80 5.04 -0.10
CA VAL A 266 -0.45 5.79 -0.32
C VAL A 266 -0.18 7.25 -0.72
N GLN A 267 0.95 7.83 -0.30
CA GLN A 267 1.37 9.18 -0.70
C GLN A 267 1.40 9.37 -2.22
N GLY A 268 1.70 8.33 -2.99
CA GLY A 268 1.80 8.44 -4.44
C GLY A 268 0.48 8.75 -5.14
N PHE A 269 -0.67 8.50 -4.50
CA PHE A 269 -1.99 8.84 -5.03
C PHE A 269 -2.27 10.35 -5.13
N PHE A 270 -1.49 11.19 -4.44
CA PHE A 270 -1.60 12.65 -4.58
C PHE A 270 -0.99 13.19 -5.89
N TYR A 271 -0.34 12.32 -6.67
CA TYR A 271 0.24 12.59 -7.97
C TYR A 271 -0.50 11.83 -9.08
N LYS A 272 -0.82 12.57 -10.15
CA LYS A 272 -1.54 12.04 -11.32
C LYS A 272 -0.62 11.34 -12.31
N ASN A 273 -1.21 10.67 -13.31
CA ASN A 273 -0.52 10.07 -14.44
C ASN A 273 0.49 11.02 -15.12
N SER A 274 0.20 12.32 -15.18
CA SER A 274 1.12 13.32 -15.75
C SER A 274 2.46 13.43 -15.04
N PHE A 275 2.53 13.03 -13.75
CA PHE A 275 3.75 12.97 -12.97
C PHE A 275 4.46 11.62 -13.11
N TRP A 276 3.69 10.52 -13.11
CA TRP A 276 4.25 9.16 -13.08
C TRP A 276 4.67 8.63 -14.46
N LEU A 277 3.87 8.85 -15.51
CA LEU A 277 4.13 8.28 -16.83
C LEU A 277 5.45 8.75 -17.45
N PRO A 278 5.82 10.04 -17.41
CA PRO A 278 7.11 10.47 -17.95
C PRO A 278 8.30 9.80 -17.26
N LYS A 279 8.24 9.67 -15.92
CA LYS A 279 9.29 9.01 -15.13
C LYS A 279 9.39 7.52 -15.43
N TYR A 280 8.25 6.85 -15.53
CA TYR A 280 8.20 5.45 -15.93
C TYR A 280 8.78 5.23 -17.32
N ASN A 281 8.39 6.06 -18.30
CA ASN A 281 8.90 5.96 -19.67
C ASN A 281 10.41 6.24 -19.73
N ALA A 282 10.91 7.23 -18.98
CA ALA A 282 12.34 7.51 -18.88
C ALA A 282 13.11 6.32 -18.28
N LEU A 283 12.60 5.73 -17.19
CA LEU A 283 13.20 4.55 -16.56
C LEU A 283 13.20 3.34 -17.51
N LYS A 284 12.06 3.09 -18.17
CA LYS A 284 11.90 2.00 -19.14
C LYS A 284 12.89 2.13 -20.30
N ASN A 285 13.03 3.34 -20.85
CA ASN A 285 13.98 3.61 -21.92
C ASN A 285 15.43 3.45 -21.44
N LYS A 286 15.75 3.88 -20.22
CA LYS A 286 17.08 3.70 -19.62
C LYS A 286 17.44 2.21 -19.48
N ILE A 287 16.52 1.38 -18.99
CA ILE A 287 16.71 -0.07 -18.85
C ILE A 287 16.83 -0.74 -20.22
N TYR A 288 16.01 -0.34 -21.19
CA TYR A 288 16.07 -0.87 -22.55
C TYR A 288 17.40 -0.53 -23.25
N ASN A 289 17.94 0.66 -22.99
CA ASN A 289 19.19 1.12 -23.59
C ASN A 289 20.45 0.71 -22.80
N SER A 290 20.34 0.26 -21.54
CA SER A 290 21.47 -0.26 -20.77
C SER A 290 21.82 -1.68 -21.24
N THR A 291 22.80 -1.77 -22.15
CA THR A 291 23.75 -2.86 -22.49
C THR A 291 23.32 -4.34 -22.59
N LEU A 292 22.30 -4.82 -21.88
CA LEU A 292 21.83 -6.20 -21.98
C LEU A 292 21.15 -6.47 -23.36
N PHE A 293 20.51 -5.45 -23.94
CA PHE A 293 19.85 -5.54 -25.26
C PHE A 293 20.70 -5.06 -26.43
N SER A 294 21.80 -4.32 -26.21
CA SER A 294 22.73 -3.98 -27.29
C SER A 294 23.51 -5.20 -27.78
N PHE A 295 23.78 -6.18 -26.89
CA PHE A 295 24.41 -7.45 -27.25
C PHE A 295 23.53 -8.33 -28.14
N VAL A 296 22.22 -8.37 -27.90
CA VAL A 296 21.26 -9.11 -28.75
C VAL A 296 21.17 -8.46 -30.13
N LYS A 297 21.15 -7.11 -30.19
CA LYS A 297 21.11 -6.37 -31.46
C LYS A 297 22.36 -6.60 -32.31
N ASN A 298 23.55 -6.60 -31.71
CA ASN A 298 24.80 -6.86 -32.44
C ASN A 298 24.92 -8.32 -32.94
N LYS A 299 24.25 -9.29 -32.30
CA LYS A 299 24.24 -10.68 -32.76
C LYS A 299 23.33 -10.89 -33.96
N VAL A 300 22.14 -10.28 -33.99
CA VAL A 300 21.18 -10.41 -35.12
C VAL A 300 21.74 -9.75 -36.38
N VAL A 301 22.32 -8.54 -36.26
CA VAL A 301 22.94 -7.83 -37.40
C VAL A 301 24.16 -8.57 -37.96
N LYS A 302 24.95 -9.28 -37.14
CA LYS A 302 26.06 -10.11 -37.62
C LYS A 302 25.62 -11.39 -38.34
N TYR A 303 24.46 -11.96 -38.00
CA TYR A 303 23.94 -13.16 -38.66
C TYR A 303 23.37 -12.85 -40.06
N GLU A 304 22.68 -11.72 -40.24
CA GLU A 304 22.15 -11.31 -41.54
C GLU A 304 23.26 -10.93 -42.54
N ASN A 305 24.34 -10.29 -42.07
CA ASN A 305 25.45 -9.90 -42.95
C ASN A 305 26.39 -11.05 -43.36
N ASN A 306 26.28 -12.23 -42.72
CA ASN A 306 27.13 -13.39 -43.03
C ASN A 306 26.44 -14.45 -43.91
N GLN A 307 25.19 -14.23 -44.36
CA GLN A 307 24.43 -15.20 -45.17
C GLN A 307 24.30 -14.86 -46.65
N ILE A 308 25.02 -13.86 -47.16
CA ILE A 308 25.12 -13.62 -48.62
C ILE A 308 26.56 -13.88 -49.07
N PRO A 309 26.92 -15.11 -49.45
CA PRO A 309 28.08 -15.31 -50.30
C PRO A 309 27.72 -14.78 -51.70
N ASN A 310 28.44 -13.75 -52.15
CA ASN A 310 28.43 -13.33 -53.54
C ASN A 310 28.92 -14.49 -54.41
N SER A 311 28.00 -15.21 -55.06
CA SER A 311 28.30 -16.06 -56.21
C SER A 311 27.95 -15.31 -57.49
N TYR A 312 29.00 -15.04 -58.26
CA TYR A 312 28.98 -14.71 -59.68
C TYR A 312 28.29 -15.81 -60.50
#